data_AF-A0A173RPR7-F1
#
_entry.id   AF-A0A173RPR7-F1
#
_cell.length_a   1.000
_cell.length_b   1.000
_cell.length_c   1.000
_cell.angle_alpha   90.00
_cell.angle_beta   90.00
_cell.angle_gamma   90.00
#
_symmetry.space_group_name_H-M   'P 1'
#
loop_
_entity.id
_entity.type
_entity.pdbx_description
1 polymer ?
#
loop_
_entity_poly.entity_id
_entity_poly.type
_entity_poly.pdbx_seq_one_letter_code
_entity_poly.pdbx_strand_id
1 'polypeptide(L)'
;MEEGSLFQRMKQIFHEDEMDEEMQKEAAALIRNIFRYMDKDAKDIMTHRKNIVAIDGDWSLEEALKFMLDERFSRFPVYQEDIDEIIGIIHLRDATSGYLDESKRGCPVKELKEYLRPVTYIPETKSIDTLFKEMQSTKNHMVIVLDEYGQTSGLVAMEDILEEIVGNILDEYDEEDEMIQKQNDGSMIANGLTELEDLEDLIPVTFDKEDYETLNGFLIDELEHIPGEDEKCVVDYEGYRFTVLQVDNNIIQTVKIEKLPEA
;
A
#
# COMPACT_ATOMS: atom_id res chain seq x y z
N MET A 1 -9.71 -13.00 24.40
CA MET A 1 -9.19 -14.19 25.12
C MET A 1 -8.75 -15.31 24.18
N GLU A 2 -9.20 -15.37 22.92
CA GLU A 2 -8.74 -16.38 21.94
C GLU A 2 -7.44 -16.01 21.20
N GLU A 3 -7.17 -14.71 20.99
CA GLU A 3 -5.96 -14.21 20.28
C GLU A 3 -4.65 -14.63 20.94
N GLY A 4 -4.54 -14.52 22.27
CA GLY A 4 -3.33 -14.88 23.00
C GLY A 4 -2.97 -16.38 22.91
N SER A 5 -3.96 -17.24 22.68
CA SER A 5 -3.75 -18.70 22.61
C SER A 5 -3.25 -19.15 21.23
N LEU A 6 -3.67 -18.46 20.17
CA LEU A 6 -3.21 -18.73 18.81
C LEU A 6 -1.81 -18.16 18.57
N PHE A 7 -1.54 -16.96 19.09
CA PHE A 7 -0.22 -16.34 19.07
C PHE A 7 0.84 -17.23 19.76
N GLN A 8 0.52 -17.80 20.93
CA GLN A 8 1.38 -18.78 21.61
C GLN A 8 1.58 -20.06 20.80
N ARG A 9 0.57 -20.53 20.07
CA ARG A 9 0.70 -21.70 19.19
C ARG A 9 1.56 -21.42 17.96
N MET A 10 1.46 -20.23 17.37
CA MET A 10 2.32 -19.85 16.25
C MET A 10 3.77 -19.72 16.70
N LYS A 11 4.04 -19.10 17.87
CA LYS A 11 5.38 -19.10 18.48
C LYS A 11 5.97 -20.51 18.67
N GLN A 12 5.16 -21.49 19.06
CA GLN A 12 5.59 -22.88 19.16
C GLN A 12 5.93 -23.54 17.81
N ILE A 13 5.29 -23.12 16.71
CA ILE A 13 5.58 -23.61 15.35
C ILE A 13 6.92 -23.07 14.84
N PHE A 14 7.31 -21.86 15.27
CA PHE A 14 8.53 -21.18 14.82
C PHE A 14 9.83 -21.63 15.52
N HIS A 15 9.82 -22.66 16.37
CA HIS A 15 11.02 -23.20 17.06
C HIS A 15 11.91 -22.09 17.68
N GLU A 16 11.45 -21.50 18.80
CA GLU A 16 12.13 -20.41 19.55
C GLU A 16 13.63 -20.65 19.84
N ASP A 17 14.11 -21.89 19.84
CA ASP A 17 15.51 -22.24 20.15
C ASP A 17 16.51 -21.93 19.01
N GLU A 18 16.05 -21.66 17.79
CA GLU A 18 16.91 -21.39 16.62
C GLU A 18 16.82 -19.93 16.07
N MET A 19 15.89 -19.12 16.59
CA MET A 19 15.69 -17.74 16.13
C MET A 19 16.35 -16.74 17.08
N ASP A 20 17.11 -15.79 16.52
CA ASP A 20 17.61 -14.66 17.30
C ASP A 20 16.49 -13.64 17.63
N GLU A 21 16.84 -12.64 18.42
CA GLU A 21 15.88 -11.63 18.89
C GLU A 21 15.28 -10.79 17.75
N GLU A 22 16.01 -10.64 16.65
CA GLU A 22 15.59 -9.87 15.48
C GLU A 22 14.55 -10.64 14.68
N MET A 23 14.84 -11.91 14.36
CA MET A 23 13.89 -12.81 13.72
C MET A 23 12.59 -12.98 14.53
N GLN A 24 12.68 -12.95 15.86
CA GLN A 24 11.49 -12.99 16.73
C GLN A 24 10.63 -11.72 16.62
N LYS A 25 11.25 -10.55 16.45
CA LYS A 25 10.55 -9.28 16.25
C LYS A 25 9.85 -9.23 14.89
N GLU A 26 10.53 -9.67 13.84
CA GLU A 26 9.97 -9.78 12.49
C GLU A 26 8.76 -10.73 12.46
N ALA A 27 8.90 -11.93 13.04
CA ALA A 27 7.80 -12.88 13.11
C ALA A 27 6.61 -12.33 13.91
N ALA A 28 6.87 -11.59 14.99
CA ALA A 28 5.81 -10.92 15.76
C ALA A 28 5.13 -9.81 14.94
N ALA A 29 5.88 -9.03 14.16
CA ALA A 29 5.35 -8.00 13.27
C ALA A 29 4.46 -8.61 12.18
N LEU A 30 4.92 -9.65 11.49
CA LEU A 30 4.15 -10.35 10.47
C LEU A 30 2.84 -10.92 11.05
N ILE A 31 2.87 -11.49 12.27
CA ILE A 31 1.65 -11.97 12.91
C ILE A 31 0.68 -10.81 13.22
N ARG A 32 1.17 -9.68 13.73
CA ARG A 32 0.32 -8.49 13.96
C ARG A 32 -0.30 -7.98 12.65
N ASN A 33 0.49 -7.90 11.59
CA ASN A 33 0.04 -7.48 10.27
C ASN A 33 -1.07 -8.41 9.74
N ILE A 34 -0.91 -9.74 9.89
CA ILE A 34 -1.98 -10.70 9.55
C ILE A 34 -3.28 -10.42 10.30
N PHE A 35 -3.21 -10.04 11.58
CA PHE A 35 -4.43 -9.71 12.33
C PHE A 35 -5.07 -8.43 11.81
N ARG A 36 -4.30 -7.36 11.61
CA ARG A 36 -4.80 -6.07 11.06
C ARG A 36 -5.37 -6.24 9.66
N TYR A 37 -4.72 -7.04 8.84
CA TYR A 37 -5.14 -7.44 7.50
C TYR A 37 -6.56 -8.04 7.46
N MET A 38 -6.97 -8.79 8.49
CA MET A 38 -8.29 -9.44 8.51
C MET A 38 -9.44 -8.45 8.68
N ASP A 39 -9.17 -7.24 9.19
CA ASP A 39 -10.18 -6.20 9.43
C ASP A 39 -10.24 -5.14 8.32
N LYS A 40 -9.39 -5.24 7.29
CA LYS A 40 -9.38 -4.33 6.13
C LYS A 40 -10.36 -4.75 5.03
N ASP A 41 -10.86 -3.76 4.31
CA ASP A 41 -11.65 -3.86 3.09
C ASP A 41 -10.85 -3.42 1.86
N ALA A 42 -11.37 -3.73 0.65
CA ALA A 42 -10.74 -3.36 -0.63
C ALA A 42 -10.38 -1.88 -0.74
N LYS A 43 -11.24 -0.99 -0.22
CA LYS A 43 -11.00 0.47 -0.23
C LYS A 43 -9.75 0.91 0.54
N ASP A 44 -9.32 0.13 1.54
CA ASP A 44 -8.24 0.51 2.46
C ASP A 44 -6.86 0.25 1.85
N ILE A 45 -6.79 -0.64 0.84
CA ILE A 45 -5.52 -1.08 0.23
C ILE A 45 -5.46 -0.85 -1.29
N MET A 46 -6.58 -0.44 -1.90
CA MET A 46 -6.65 -0.31 -3.36
C MET A 46 -5.73 0.78 -3.88
N THR A 47 -5.16 0.55 -5.06
CA THR A 47 -4.64 1.64 -5.88
C THR A 47 -5.81 2.50 -6.33
N HIS A 48 -5.92 3.70 -5.76
CA HIS A 48 -6.99 4.64 -6.05
C HIS A 48 -7.03 5.03 -7.54
N ARG A 49 -8.23 5.29 -8.10
CA ARG A 49 -8.47 5.54 -9.54
C ARG A 49 -7.53 6.53 -10.21
N LYS A 50 -7.11 7.56 -9.47
CA LYS A 50 -6.20 8.61 -9.96
C LYS A 50 -4.79 8.11 -10.26
N ASN A 51 -4.40 7.01 -9.62
CA ASN A 51 -3.07 6.41 -9.71
C ASN A 51 -3.08 5.13 -10.57
N ILE A 52 -4.22 4.78 -11.16
CA ILE A 52 -4.30 3.62 -12.06
C ILE A 52 -3.52 3.92 -13.33
N VAL A 53 -2.54 3.06 -13.62
CA VAL A 53 -1.83 3.03 -14.89
C VAL A 53 -2.53 2.04 -15.80
N ALA A 54 -3.18 2.54 -16.86
CA ALA A 54 -4.01 1.75 -17.77
C ALA A 54 -3.68 2.01 -19.25
N ILE A 55 -4.09 1.09 -20.10
CA ILE A 55 -3.92 1.14 -21.55
C ILE A 55 -5.23 1.57 -22.21
N ASP A 56 -5.14 2.57 -23.09
CA ASP A 56 -6.24 2.90 -23.99
C ASP A 56 -6.42 1.77 -25.01
N GLY A 57 -7.62 1.20 -25.08
CA GLY A 57 -7.95 0.12 -26.01
C GLY A 57 -7.79 0.49 -27.49
N ASP A 58 -7.77 1.78 -27.83
CA ASP A 58 -7.52 2.28 -29.19
C ASP A 58 -6.04 2.36 -29.57
N TRP A 59 -5.12 2.25 -28.60
CA TRP A 59 -3.69 2.18 -28.91
C TRP A 59 -3.37 0.91 -29.68
N SER A 60 -2.42 1.02 -30.61
CA SER A 60 -1.86 -0.17 -31.24
C SER A 60 -1.11 -1.01 -30.21
N LEU A 61 -1.01 -2.32 -30.46
CA LEU A 61 -0.24 -3.22 -29.60
C LEU A 61 1.23 -2.76 -29.42
N GLU A 62 1.82 -2.17 -30.46
CA GLU A 62 3.18 -1.62 -30.38
C GLU A 62 3.28 -0.42 -29.43
N GLU A 63 2.33 0.51 -29.48
CA GLU A 63 2.29 1.67 -28.58
C GLU A 63 2.07 1.22 -27.13
N ALA A 64 1.09 0.34 -26.93
CA ALA A 64 0.80 -0.23 -25.61
C ALA A 64 2.03 -0.97 -25.05
N LEU A 65 2.70 -1.81 -25.85
CA LEU A 65 3.88 -2.55 -25.37
C LEU A 65 5.03 -1.62 -24.99
N LYS A 66 5.28 -0.54 -25.75
CA LYS A 66 6.32 0.44 -25.41
C LYS A 66 6.00 1.10 -24.07
N PHE A 67 4.78 1.57 -23.91
CA PHE A 67 4.31 2.13 -22.64
C PHE A 67 4.46 1.13 -21.48
N MET A 68 4.03 -0.12 -21.67
CA MET A 68 4.14 -1.15 -20.63
C MET A 68 5.59 -1.46 -20.23
N LEU A 69 6.56 -1.32 -21.14
CA LEU A 69 7.98 -1.55 -20.87
C LEU A 69 8.65 -0.39 -20.15
N ASP A 70 8.09 0.81 -20.24
CA ASP A 70 8.56 1.99 -19.50
C ASP A 70 7.99 2.03 -18.06
N GLU A 71 6.97 1.22 -17.78
CA GLU A 71 6.29 1.11 -16.49
C GLU A 71 6.81 -0.06 -15.65
N ARG A 72 6.67 0.04 -14.32
CA ARG A 72 7.12 -1.00 -13.36
C ARG A 72 6.14 -2.18 -13.21
N PHE A 73 5.00 -2.14 -13.89
CA PHE A 73 3.91 -3.10 -13.71
C PHE A 73 3.93 -4.22 -14.74
N SER A 74 3.44 -5.40 -14.33
CA SER A 74 3.32 -6.55 -15.24
C SER A 74 1.94 -6.70 -15.87
N ARG A 75 0.92 -6.02 -15.33
CA ARG A 75 -0.49 -6.15 -15.71
C ARG A 75 -1.11 -4.77 -15.75
N PHE A 76 -1.92 -4.53 -16.77
CA PHE A 76 -2.53 -3.23 -17.01
C PHE A 76 -4.02 -3.43 -17.35
N PRO A 77 -4.93 -2.68 -16.71
CA PRO A 77 -6.29 -2.56 -17.19
C PRO A 77 -6.29 -1.97 -18.60
N VAL A 78 -7.13 -2.50 -19.47
CA VAL A 78 -7.40 -1.95 -20.80
C VAL A 78 -8.79 -1.36 -20.75
N TYR A 79 -8.89 -0.06 -21.02
CA TYR A 79 -10.15 0.65 -20.98
C TYR A 79 -10.63 1.02 -22.38
N GLN A 80 -11.91 1.36 -22.49
CA GLN A 80 -12.52 1.92 -23.68
C GLN A 80 -13.19 3.24 -23.30
N GLU A 81 -13.00 4.30 -24.07
CA GLU A 81 -13.52 5.66 -23.78
C GLU A 81 -12.93 6.29 -22.50
N ASP A 82 -13.15 5.69 -21.33
CA ASP A 82 -12.61 6.12 -20.03
C ASP A 82 -12.39 4.94 -19.06
N ILE A 83 -11.82 5.22 -17.89
CA ILE A 83 -11.42 4.23 -16.89
C ILE A 83 -12.61 3.51 -16.22
N ASP A 84 -13.83 4.01 -16.38
CA ASP A 84 -15.03 3.37 -15.85
C ASP A 84 -15.50 2.22 -16.77
N GLU A 85 -14.98 2.12 -18.01
CA GLU A 85 -15.23 1.01 -18.94
C GLU A 85 -13.95 0.17 -19.19
N ILE A 86 -13.57 -0.64 -18.20
CA ILE A 86 -12.47 -1.62 -18.35
C ILE A 86 -12.96 -2.84 -19.14
N ILE A 87 -12.39 -3.04 -20.32
CA ILE A 87 -12.75 -4.14 -21.24
C ILE A 87 -11.91 -5.41 -21.04
N GLY A 88 -10.78 -5.31 -20.33
CA GLY A 88 -9.89 -6.45 -20.09
C GLY A 88 -8.66 -6.09 -19.28
N ILE A 89 -7.85 -7.11 -18.98
CA ILE A 89 -6.51 -6.93 -18.37
C ILE A 89 -5.49 -7.55 -19.31
N ILE A 90 -4.47 -6.78 -19.69
CA ILE A 90 -3.37 -7.26 -20.52
C ILE A 90 -2.12 -7.48 -19.67
N HIS A 91 -1.46 -8.62 -19.87
CA HIS A 91 -0.19 -8.96 -19.21
C HIS A 91 0.97 -8.66 -20.15
N LEU A 92 2.10 -8.14 -19.63
CA LEU A 92 3.28 -7.80 -20.43
C LEU A 92 3.77 -8.96 -21.32
N ARG A 93 3.83 -10.17 -20.74
CA ARG A 93 4.12 -11.41 -21.48
C ARG A 93 3.15 -11.71 -22.62
N ASP A 94 1.85 -11.48 -22.43
CA ASP A 94 0.83 -11.75 -23.43
C ASP A 94 0.92 -10.69 -24.56
N ALA A 95 1.12 -9.41 -24.21
CA ALA A 95 1.41 -8.34 -25.17
C ALA A 95 2.67 -8.62 -25.99
N THR A 96 3.76 -9.04 -25.34
CA THR A 96 5.02 -9.42 -25.98
C THR A 96 4.83 -10.58 -26.96
N SER A 97 4.06 -11.60 -26.55
CA SER A 97 3.71 -12.73 -27.42
C SER A 97 2.93 -12.28 -28.65
N GLY A 98 1.96 -11.37 -28.48
CA GLY A 98 1.24 -10.74 -29.60
C GLY A 98 2.13 -9.94 -30.53
N TYR A 99 3.10 -9.20 -29.98
CA TYR A 99 4.01 -8.35 -30.76
C TYR A 99 4.96 -9.14 -31.68
N LEU A 100 5.27 -10.39 -31.33
CA LEU A 100 6.05 -11.28 -32.19
C LEU A 100 5.32 -11.65 -33.49
N ASP A 101 3.99 -11.53 -33.53
CA ASP A 101 3.19 -11.62 -34.75
C ASP A 101 3.10 -10.24 -35.43
N GLU A 102 3.82 -10.06 -36.54
CA GLU A 102 3.87 -8.79 -37.27
C GLU A 102 2.49 -8.28 -37.68
N SER A 103 1.52 -9.18 -37.91
CA SER A 103 0.17 -8.80 -38.30
C SER A 103 -0.62 -8.10 -37.19
N LYS A 104 -0.21 -8.30 -35.92
CA LYS A 104 -0.91 -7.79 -34.74
C LYS A 104 -0.35 -6.48 -34.18
N ARG A 105 0.88 -6.11 -34.56
CA ARG A 105 1.57 -4.93 -34.00
C ARG A 105 0.78 -3.64 -34.14
N GLY A 106 0.16 -3.44 -35.29
CA GLY A 106 -0.67 -2.27 -35.59
C GLY A 106 -2.14 -2.40 -35.21
N CYS A 107 -2.57 -3.54 -34.65
CA CYS A 107 -3.95 -3.74 -34.25
C CYS A 107 -4.24 -3.00 -32.94
N PRO A 108 -5.41 -2.35 -32.81
CA PRO A 108 -5.86 -1.81 -31.53
C PRO A 108 -5.95 -2.90 -30.47
N VAL A 109 -5.51 -2.61 -29.24
CA VAL A 109 -5.51 -3.58 -28.14
C VAL A 109 -6.90 -4.13 -27.86
N LYS A 110 -7.97 -3.33 -28.00
CA LYS A 110 -9.35 -3.76 -27.82
C LYS A 110 -9.83 -4.85 -28.80
N GLU A 111 -9.18 -4.97 -29.95
CA GLU A 111 -9.48 -6.01 -30.95
C GLU A 111 -8.78 -7.34 -30.64
N LEU A 112 -7.73 -7.29 -29.83
CA LEU A 112 -6.85 -8.41 -29.49
C LEU A 112 -7.36 -9.23 -28.30
N LYS A 113 -8.63 -9.65 -28.38
CA LYS A 113 -9.37 -10.29 -27.27
C LYS A 113 -8.70 -11.54 -26.71
N GLU A 114 -7.92 -12.26 -27.51
CA GLU A 114 -7.20 -13.45 -27.06
C GLU A 114 -6.04 -13.15 -26.09
N TYR A 115 -5.57 -11.90 -26.03
CA TYR A 115 -4.55 -11.43 -25.09
C TYR A 115 -5.15 -10.67 -23.89
N LEU A 116 -6.46 -10.40 -23.93
CA LEU A 116 -7.18 -9.75 -22.85
C LEU A 116 -7.79 -10.79 -21.91
N ARG A 117 -7.39 -10.72 -20.65
CA ARG A 117 -8.00 -11.53 -19.59
C ARG A 117 -9.29 -10.87 -19.11
N PRO A 118 -10.29 -11.65 -18.70
CA PRO A 118 -11.54 -11.10 -18.18
C PRO A 118 -11.32 -10.31 -16.90
N VAL A 119 -12.08 -9.23 -16.76
CA VAL A 119 -12.06 -8.36 -15.58
C VAL A 119 -12.96 -8.96 -14.50
N THR A 120 -12.49 -8.95 -13.25
CA THR A 120 -13.33 -9.24 -12.09
C THR A 120 -13.56 -7.94 -11.34
N TYR A 121 -14.83 -7.63 -11.09
CA TYR A 121 -15.25 -6.44 -10.36
C TYR A 121 -15.67 -6.80 -8.93
N ILE A 122 -15.28 -5.96 -7.97
CA ILE A 122 -15.64 -6.10 -6.56
C ILE A 122 -16.10 -4.75 -5.99
N PRO A 123 -16.93 -4.74 -4.94
CA PRO A 123 -17.25 -3.51 -4.23
C PRO A 123 -16.10 -3.08 -3.31
N GLU A 124 -16.05 -1.80 -2.97
CA GLU A 124 -15.13 -1.20 -1.99
C GLU A 124 -15.15 -1.91 -0.62
N THR A 125 -16.31 -2.40 -0.19
CA THR A 125 -16.53 -3.03 1.13
C THR A 125 -16.24 -4.55 1.13
N LYS A 126 -15.50 -5.05 0.13
CA LYS A 126 -15.13 -6.47 0.08
C LYS A 126 -13.95 -6.69 1.02
N SER A 127 -14.16 -7.48 2.09
CA SER A 127 -13.10 -7.90 2.99
C SER A 127 -11.91 -8.51 2.24
N ILE A 128 -10.70 -8.09 2.61
CA ILE A 128 -9.46 -8.55 2.00
C ILE A 128 -9.22 -10.05 2.23
N ASP A 129 -9.60 -10.60 3.39
CA ASP A 129 -9.45 -12.03 3.70
C ASP A 129 -10.19 -12.92 2.67
N THR A 130 -11.37 -12.46 2.27
CA THR A 130 -12.26 -13.15 1.35
C THR A 130 -11.79 -12.92 -0.08
N LEU A 131 -11.41 -11.69 -0.41
CA LEU A 131 -10.85 -11.33 -1.70
C LEU A 131 -9.60 -12.17 -2.01
N PHE A 132 -8.65 -12.28 -1.07
CA PHE A 132 -7.42 -13.04 -1.25
C PHE A 132 -7.67 -14.51 -1.53
N LYS A 133 -8.58 -15.16 -0.78
CA LYS A 133 -8.98 -16.56 -1.02
C LYS A 133 -9.60 -16.73 -2.41
N GLU A 134 -10.45 -15.81 -2.83
CA GLU A 134 -11.07 -15.82 -4.17
C GLU A 134 -10.02 -15.66 -5.27
N MET A 135 -9.14 -14.67 -5.15
CA MET A 135 -8.04 -14.40 -6.07
C MET A 135 -7.09 -15.60 -6.20
N GLN A 136 -6.71 -16.25 -5.09
CA GLN A 136 -5.92 -17.47 -5.10
C GLN A 136 -6.63 -18.63 -5.82
N SER A 137 -7.90 -18.87 -5.48
CA SER A 137 -8.66 -20.00 -6.04
C SER A 137 -8.91 -19.86 -7.54
N THR A 138 -9.10 -18.63 -8.01
CA THR A 138 -9.34 -18.30 -9.42
C THR A 138 -8.05 -18.05 -10.19
N LYS A 139 -6.90 -17.99 -9.51
CA LYS A 139 -5.62 -17.53 -10.06
C LYS A 139 -5.74 -16.16 -10.72
N ASN A 140 -6.60 -15.32 -10.14
CA ASN A 140 -6.74 -13.93 -10.55
C ASN A 140 -5.79 -13.06 -9.72
N HIS A 141 -4.98 -12.25 -10.39
CA HIS A 141 -3.96 -11.41 -9.75
C HIS A 141 -4.35 -9.94 -9.71
N MET A 142 -5.47 -9.55 -10.30
CA MET A 142 -5.92 -8.15 -10.32
C MET A 142 -7.44 -8.10 -10.42
N VAL A 143 -8.05 -7.25 -9.59
CA VAL A 143 -9.48 -6.96 -9.60
C VAL A 143 -9.71 -5.46 -9.69
N ILE A 144 -10.84 -5.06 -10.26
CA ILE A 144 -11.26 -3.65 -10.33
C ILE A 144 -12.27 -3.39 -9.22
N VAL A 145 -12.06 -2.32 -8.48
CA VAL A 145 -12.92 -1.90 -7.37
C VAL A 145 -13.92 -0.88 -7.89
N LEU A 146 -15.21 -1.12 -7.64
CA LEU A 146 -16.30 -0.23 -8.03
C LEU A 146 -16.92 0.48 -6.82
N ASP A 147 -17.34 1.73 -7.03
CA ASP A 147 -18.19 2.44 -6.08
C ASP A 147 -19.67 2.00 -6.21
N GLU A 148 -20.51 2.59 -5.36
CA GLU A 148 -21.96 2.43 -5.34
C GLU A 148 -22.70 2.93 -6.60
N TYR A 149 -22.06 3.77 -7.41
CA TYR A 149 -22.58 4.28 -8.68
C TYR A 149 -22.11 3.45 -9.89
N GLY A 150 -21.23 2.46 -9.66
CA GLY A 150 -20.66 1.60 -10.68
C GLY A 150 -19.44 2.20 -11.39
N GLN A 151 -18.83 3.26 -10.85
CA GLN A 151 -17.59 3.84 -11.37
C GLN A 151 -16.37 3.12 -10.80
N THR A 152 -15.26 3.16 -11.52
CA THR A 152 -13.98 2.62 -11.04
C THR A 152 -13.45 3.50 -9.91
N SER A 153 -13.39 2.92 -8.72
CA SER A 153 -12.80 3.55 -7.53
C SER A 153 -11.31 3.28 -7.42
N GLY A 154 -10.88 2.11 -7.90
CA GLY A 154 -9.51 1.66 -7.82
C GLY A 154 -9.30 0.28 -8.43
N LEU A 155 -8.12 -0.29 -8.16
CA LEU A 155 -7.83 -1.70 -8.40
C LEU A 155 -7.08 -2.29 -7.21
N VAL A 156 -7.17 -3.61 -7.04
CA VAL A 156 -6.39 -4.36 -6.07
C VAL A 156 -5.63 -5.45 -6.81
N ALA A 157 -4.32 -5.46 -6.66
CA ALA A 157 -3.45 -6.54 -7.08
C ALA A 157 -3.26 -7.55 -5.95
N MET A 158 -2.89 -8.79 -6.29
CA MET A 158 -2.55 -9.79 -5.28
C MET A 158 -1.31 -9.38 -4.49
N GLU A 159 -0.41 -8.66 -5.15
CA GLU A 159 0.81 -8.11 -4.60
C GLU A 159 0.51 -7.07 -3.50
N ASP A 160 -0.47 -6.18 -3.69
CA ASP A 160 -0.91 -5.20 -2.68
C ASP A 160 -1.38 -5.91 -1.38
N ILE A 161 -2.15 -6.99 -1.54
CA ILE A 161 -2.63 -7.82 -0.41
C ILE A 161 -1.46 -8.48 0.35
N LEU A 162 -0.40 -8.88 -0.36
CA LEU A 162 0.77 -9.49 0.26
C LEU A 162 1.64 -8.45 0.96
N GLU A 163 1.75 -7.25 0.40
CA GLU A 163 2.47 -6.12 1.00
C GLU A 163 1.86 -5.74 2.36
N GLU A 164 0.54 -5.79 2.49
CA GLU A 164 -0.15 -5.57 3.79
C GLU A 164 0.19 -6.61 4.86
N ILE A 165 0.52 -7.84 4.45
CA ILE A 165 0.86 -8.94 5.37
C ILE A 165 2.34 -8.89 5.72
N VAL A 166 3.19 -8.73 4.71
CA VAL A 166 4.65 -8.88 4.84
C VAL A 166 5.32 -7.55 5.20
N GLY A 167 4.69 -6.41 4.91
CA GLY A 167 5.31 -5.09 4.88
C GLY A 167 6.11 -4.88 3.60
N ASN A 168 6.76 -3.72 3.48
CA ASN A 168 7.77 -3.48 2.44
C ASN A 168 8.85 -4.56 2.58
N ILE A 169 8.89 -5.52 1.66
CA ILE A 169 9.99 -6.47 1.57
C ILE A 169 11.19 -5.67 1.09
N LEU A 170 12.03 -5.25 2.04
CA LEU A 170 13.32 -4.64 1.78
C LEU A 170 14.11 -5.59 0.88
N ASP A 171 14.47 -5.15 -0.32
CA ASP A 171 15.41 -5.86 -1.18
C ASP A 171 16.78 -5.93 -0.45
N GLU A 172 17.64 -6.90 -0.79
CA GLU A 172 19.00 -7.01 -0.22
C GLU A 172 19.89 -5.77 -0.54
N TYR A 173 19.36 -4.83 -1.33
CA TYR A 173 19.98 -3.58 -1.75
C TYR A 173 19.27 -2.33 -1.20
N ASP A 174 18.18 -2.47 -0.46
CA ASP A 174 17.50 -1.34 0.17
C ASP A 174 18.30 -0.95 1.42
N GLU A 175 18.90 0.25 1.40
CA GLU A 175 19.43 0.87 2.62
C GLU A 175 18.25 1.06 3.58
N GLU A 176 18.41 0.66 4.85
CA GLU A 176 17.42 0.77 5.92
C GLU A 176 16.85 2.20 6.01
N ASP A 177 15.78 2.50 5.30
CA ASP A 177 14.94 3.65 5.63
C ASP A 177 14.02 3.21 6.78
N GLU A 178 14.59 3.08 7.98
CA GLU A 178 13.80 2.93 9.20
C GLU A 178 12.79 4.09 9.26
N MET A 179 11.49 3.76 9.23
CA MET A 179 10.40 4.74 9.36
C MET A 179 10.55 5.59 10.62
N ILE A 180 11.23 5.07 11.65
CA ILE A 180 11.48 5.75 12.92
C ILE A 180 12.91 5.50 13.40
N GLN A 181 13.74 6.54 13.37
CA GLN A 181 15.13 6.50 13.83
C GLN A 181 15.28 7.12 15.22
N LYS A 182 15.72 6.33 16.19
CA LYS A 182 16.04 6.82 17.54
C LYS A 182 17.38 7.56 17.54
N GLN A 183 17.41 8.73 18.17
CA GLN A 183 18.60 9.55 18.31
C GLN A 183 19.28 9.32 19.66
N ASN A 184 20.59 9.60 19.72
CA ASN A 184 21.40 9.43 20.93
C ASN A 184 20.96 10.33 22.11
N ASP A 185 20.25 11.42 21.82
CA ASP A 185 19.71 12.35 22.83
C ASP A 185 18.34 11.92 23.37
N GLY A 186 17.79 10.79 22.91
CA GLY A 186 16.47 10.29 23.28
C GLY A 186 15.33 10.89 22.46
N SER A 187 15.62 11.77 21.49
CA SER A 187 14.66 12.17 20.48
C SER A 187 14.52 11.11 19.38
N MET A 188 13.49 11.24 18.55
CA MET A 188 13.23 10.33 17.43
C MET A 188 13.02 11.15 16.17
N ILE A 189 13.43 10.60 15.03
CA ILE A 189 13.11 11.14 13.70
C ILE A 189 12.20 10.13 13.03
N ALA A 190 10.98 10.54 12.71
CA ALA A 190 9.98 9.68 12.11
C ALA A 190 9.60 10.17 10.70
N ASN A 191 9.32 9.24 9.80
CA ASN A 191 8.68 9.52 8.53
C ASN A 191 7.22 9.95 8.79
N GLY A 192 6.69 10.94 8.09
CA GLY A 192 5.29 11.34 8.30
C GLY A 192 4.27 10.29 7.86
N LEU A 193 4.64 9.31 7.03
CA LEU A 193 3.79 8.16 6.71
C LEU A 193 3.85 7.05 7.77
N THR A 194 4.63 7.24 8.84
CA THR A 194 4.62 6.33 10.00
C THR A 194 3.19 6.21 10.54
N GLU A 195 2.74 4.98 10.74
CA GLU A 195 1.44 4.71 11.35
C GLU A 195 1.47 5.06 12.84
N LEU A 196 0.38 5.65 13.34
CA LEU A 196 0.34 6.12 14.73
C LEU A 196 0.42 4.97 15.75
N GLU A 197 -0.09 3.79 15.41
CA GLU A 197 0.01 2.60 16.25
C GLU A 197 1.47 2.16 16.47
N ASP A 198 2.30 2.18 15.43
CA ASP A 198 3.73 1.86 15.55
C ASP A 198 4.46 2.89 16.42
N LEU A 199 4.00 4.13 16.40
CA LEU A 199 4.55 5.18 17.24
C LEU A 199 4.12 5.00 18.72
N GLU A 200 2.88 4.60 19.00
CA GLU A 200 2.38 4.29 20.36
C GLU A 200 3.14 3.13 21.02
N ASP A 201 3.66 2.17 20.23
CA ASP A 201 4.52 1.11 20.74
C ASP A 201 5.87 1.63 21.27
N LEU A 202 6.30 2.81 20.81
CA LEU A 202 7.60 3.40 21.12
C LEU A 202 7.53 4.54 22.15
N ILE A 203 6.44 5.31 22.14
CA ILE A 203 6.20 6.40 23.08
C ILE A 203 4.85 6.19 23.79
N PRO A 204 4.76 6.48 25.11
CA PRO A 204 3.54 6.37 25.89
C PRO A 204 2.56 7.52 25.58
N VAL A 205 2.12 7.58 24.32
CA VAL A 205 1.07 8.47 23.81
C VAL A 205 -0.10 7.61 23.37
N THR A 206 -1.30 8.18 23.33
CA THR A 206 -2.46 7.56 22.70
C THR A 206 -3.06 8.58 21.75
N PHE A 207 -3.13 8.25 20.48
CA PHE A 207 -3.71 9.11 19.45
C PHE A 207 -5.19 8.76 19.23
N ASP A 208 -6.00 9.75 18.89
CA ASP A 208 -7.39 9.54 18.49
C ASP A 208 -7.44 9.17 17.01
N LYS A 209 -7.43 7.87 16.71
CA LYS A 209 -7.29 7.33 15.36
C LYS A 209 -8.61 7.23 14.58
N GLU A 210 -9.69 7.88 15.04
CA GLU A 210 -10.98 7.84 14.31
C GLU A 210 -10.92 8.59 12.97
N ASP A 211 -10.12 9.66 12.88
CA ASP A 211 -10.05 10.56 11.72
C ASP A 211 -8.75 10.44 10.90
N TYR A 212 -7.70 9.83 11.45
CA TYR A 212 -6.39 9.71 10.81
C TYR A 212 -5.59 8.50 11.33
N GLU A 213 -4.75 7.92 10.47
CA GLU A 213 -3.98 6.70 10.78
C GLU A 213 -2.46 6.94 10.81
N THR A 214 -1.99 8.01 10.17
CA THR A 214 -0.56 8.32 10.01
C THR A 214 -0.15 9.58 10.77
N LEU A 215 1.13 9.70 11.06
CA LEU A 215 1.73 10.88 11.71
C LEU A 215 1.47 12.18 10.92
N ASN A 216 1.51 12.12 9.58
CA ASN A 216 1.18 13.23 8.70
C ASN A 216 -0.29 13.63 8.84
N GLY A 217 -1.20 12.65 8.84
CA GLY A 217 -2.63 12.90 9.02
C GLY A 217 -2.92 13.59 10.35
N PHE A 218 -2.38 13.04 11.44
CA PHE A 218 -2.47 13.63 12.79
C PHE A 218 -1.95 15.08 12.83
N LEU A 219 -0.76 15.33 12.30
CA LEU A 219 -0.15 16.66 12.38
C LEU A 219 -0.90 17.69 11.52
N ILE A 220 -1.43 17.30 10.35
CA ILE A 220 -2.24 18.21 9.52
C ILE A 220 -3.54 18.57 10.24
N ASP A 221 -4.16 17.61 10.93
CA ASP A 221 -5.37 17.82 11.71
C ASP A 221 -5.11 18.80 12.88
N GLU A 222 -4.07 18.54 13.68
CA GLU A 222 -3.68 19.42 14.79
C GLU A 222 -3.23 20.82 14.33
N LEU A 223 -2.67 20.94 13.13
CA LEU A 223 -2.28 22.23 12.55
C LEU A 223 -3.47 22.97 11.90
N GLU A 224 -4.60 22.32 11.65
CA GLU A 224 -5.76 22.80 10.87
C GLU A 224 -5.43 23.26 9.43
N HIS A 225 -4.26 22.90 8.91
CA HIS A 225 -3.84 23.17 7.52
C HIS A 225 -2.64 22.30 7.11
N ILE A 226 -2.39 22.24 5.80
CA ILE A 226 -1.18 21.60 5.26
C ILE A 226 -0.04 22.62 5.33
N PRO A 227 1.06 22.32 6.04
CA PRO A 227 2.18 23.24 6.18
C PRO A 227 2.93 23.44 4.86
N GLY A 228 3.48 24.63 4.64
CA GLY A 228 4.38 24.90 3.51
C GLY A 228 5.80 24.35 3.71
N GLU A 229 6.58 24.18 2.63
CA GLU A 229 7.97 23.67 2.69
C GLU A 229 8.90 24.46 3.63
N ASP A 230 8.70 25.78 3.72
CA ASP A 230 9.51 26.68 4.57
C ASP A 230 8.87 26.95 5.95
N GLU A 231 7.71 26.34 6.22
CA GLU A 231 6.96 26.59 7.44
C GLU A 231 7.51 25.79 8.61
N LYS A 232 7.70 26.47 9.75
CA LYS A 232 8.15 25.82 10.99
C LYS A 232 6.96 25.50 11.86
N CYS A 233 6.51 24.26 11.78
CA CYS A 233 5.38 23.76 12.54
C CYS A 233 5.86 22.94 13.74
N VAL A 234 5.24 23.19 14.88
CA VAL A 234 5.48 22.45 16.13
C VAL A 234 4.14 22.17 16.78
N VAL A 235 3.87 20.91 17.10
CA VAL A 235 2.69 20.44 17.81
C VAL A 235 3.14 19.81 19.12
N ASP A 236 2.56 20.23 20.24
CA ASP A 236 2.80 19.63 21.56
C ASP A 236 1.57 18.79 21.94
N TYR A 237 1.73 17.49 22.13
CA TYR A 237 0.65 16.54 22.37
C TYR A 237 1.06 15.46 23.38
N GLU A 238 0.23 15.21 24.40
CA GLU A 238 0.43 14.16 25.43
C GLU A 238 1.86 14.08 25.99
N GLY A 239 2.48 15.24 26.24
CA GLY A 239 3.84 15.33 26.81
C GLY A 239 4.99 15.12 25.82
N TYR A 240 4.70 15.09 24.52
CA TYR A 240 5.68 15.05 23.43
C TYR A 240 5.56 16.27 22.53
N ARG A 241 6.67 16.66 21.93
CA ARG A 241 6.79 17.70 20.93
C ARG A 241 7.10 17.09 19.58
N PHE A 242 6.26 17.40 18.60
CA PHE A 242 6.40 17.01 17.21
C PHE A 242 6.81 18.24 16.41
N THR A 243 8.03 18.26 15.90
CA THR A 243 8.57 19.34 15.06
C THR A 243 8.66 18.87 13.64
N VAL A 244 7.93 19.52 12.73
CA VAL A 244 8.02 19.25 11.29
C VAL A 244 9.39 19.72 10.80
N LEU A 245 10.17 18.79 10.25
CA LEU A 245 11.51 19.07 9.72
C LEU A 245 11.49 19.25 8.21
N GLN A 246 10.67 18.46 7.51
CA GLN A 246 10.58 18.48 6.05
C GLN A 246 9.14 18.21 5.61
N VAL A 247 8.68 19.04 4.67
CA VAL A 247 7.44 18.84 3.92
C VAL A 247 7.83 18.75 2.45
N ASP A 248 7.24 17.82 1.72
CA ASP A 248 7.37 17.70 0.26
C ASP A 248 6.03 17.27 -0.33
N ASN A 249 5.66 17.85 -1.48
CA ASN A 249 4.43 17.54 -2.20
C ASN A 249 3.16 17.57 -1.32
N ASN A 250 3.04 18.55 -0.41
CA ASN A 250 1.93 18.67 0.55
C ASN A 250 1.83 17.53 1.59
N ILE A 251 2.92 16.78 1.79
CA ILE A 251 3.04 15.70 2.77
C ILE A 251 4.19 16.05 3.72
N ILE A 252 3.92 15.99 5.02
CA ILE A 252 4.97 16.04 6.04
C ILE A 252 5.82 14.78 5.88
N GLN A 253 7.08 14.93 5.49
CA GLN A 253 8.00 13.82 5.22
C GLN A 253 8.74 13.40 6.47
N THR A 254 9.19 14.36 7.29
CA THR A 254 10.08 14.08 8.42
C THR A 254 9.68 14.90 9.62
N VAL A 255 9.55 14.23 10.76
CA VAL A 255 9.13 14.81 12.03
C VAL A 255 10.14 14.45 13.11
N LYS A 256 10.60 15.45 13.87
CA LYS A 256 11.35 15.22 15.10
C LYS A 256 10.40 15.13 16.28
N ILE A 257 10.53 14.07 17.07
CA ILE A 257 9.69 13.79 18.23
C ILE A 257 10.56 13.85 19.49
N GLU A 258 10.17 14.67 20.45
CA GLU A 258 10.93 14.91 21.68
C GLU A 258 10.02 14.84 22.90
N LYS A 259 10.41 14.10 23.95
CA LYS A 259 9.69 14.13 25.22
C LYS A 259 9.87 15.51 25.84
N LEU A 260 8.76 16.16 26.20
CA LEU A 260 8.80 17.43 26.92
C LEU A 260 9.31 17.19 28.35
N PRO A 261 10.12 18.11 28.91
CA PRO A 261 10.54 18.02 30.31
C PRO A 261 9.32 17.99 31.24
N GLU A 262 9.30 17.07 32.20
CA GLU A 262 8.33 17.13 33.31
C GLU A 262 8.54 18.45 34.07
N ALA A 263 7.44 19.20 34.27
CA ALA A 263 7.43 20.49 34.96
C ALA A 263 7.63 20.37 36.48
#